data_AF-A0A0A2BPT1-F1
#
_entry.id   AF-A0A0A2BPT1-F1
#
_cell.length_a   1.000
_cell.length_b   1.000
_cell.length_c   1.000
_cell.angle_alpha   90.00
_cell.angle_beta   90.00
_cell.angle_gamma   90.00
#
_symmetry.space_group_name_H-M   'P 1'
#
loop_
_entity.id
_entity.type
_entity.pdbx_description
1 polymer ?
#
loop_
_entity_poly.entity_id
_entity_poly.type
_entity_poly.pdbx_seq_one_letter_code
_entity_poly.pdbx_strand_id
1 'polypeptide(L)'
;MTLELTDLVKDFVATELLSKVELDFLEAELWETFQHIGELTSLSMAPSNISKRLDLADGASWSLCCAAVLDVARPLDDSRVNKLSNLIKEHSIQ
;
A
#
# COMPACT_ATOMS: atom_id res chain seq x y z
N MET A 1 -24.78 -15.45 -11.01
CA MET A 1 -23.40 -15.25 -11.50
C MET A 1 -22.66 -14.60 -10.36
N THR A 2 -21.59 -15.22 -9.88
CA THR A 2 -20.70 -14.63 -8.87
C THR A 2 -19.71 -13.76 -9.63
N LEU A 3 -19.59 -12.48 -9.29
CA LEU A 3 -18.59 -11.59 -9.86
C LEU A 3 -17.27 -11.82 -9.12
N GLU A 4 -16.18 -11.94 -9.86
CA GLU A 4 -14.83 -12.17 -9.31
C GLU A 4 -13.90 -11.05 -9.77
N LEU A 5 -13.24 -10.39 -8.82
CA LEU A 5 -12.38 -9.22 -9.06
C LEU A 5 -11.34 -9.48 -10.16
N THR A 6 -10.66 -10.63 -10.10
CA THR A 6 -9.59 -10.96 -11.05
C THR A 6 -10.09 -11.17 -12.46
N ASP A 7 -11.32 -11.63 -12.63
CA ASP A 7 -11.87 -11.92 -13.96
C ASP A 7 -12.41 -10.64 -14.59
N LEU A 8 -13.03 -9.74 -13.81
CA LEU A 8 -13.42 -8.42 -14.27
C LEU A 8 -12.23 -7.56 -14.73
N VAL A 9 -11.10 -7.62 -14.01
CA VAL A 9 -9.89 -6.90 -14.42
C VAL A 9 -9.35 -7.46 -15.74
N LYS A 10 -9.31 -8.78 -15.92
CA LYS A 10 -8.88 -9.41 -17.18
C LYS A 10 -9.80 -9.05 -18.34
N ASP A 11 -11.10 -9.09 -18.10
CA ASP A 11 -12.12 -8.75 -19.10
C ASP A 11 -12.01 -7.28 -19.53
N PHE A 12 -11.80 -6.35 -18.58
CA PHE A 12 -11.54 -4.95 -18.91
C PHE A 12 -10.25 -4.77 -19.72
N VAL A 13 -9.16 -5.46 -19.36
CA VAL A 13 -7.91 -5.40 -20.15
C VAL A 13 -8.09 -5.95 -21.57
N ALA A 14 -8.93 -6.96 -21.75
CA ALA A 14 -9.18 -7.58 -23.05
C ALA A 14 -10.16 -6.78 -23.92
N THR A 15 -11.09 -6.03 -23.32
CA THR A 15 -12.24 -5.45 -24.03
C THR A 15 -12.37 -3.93 -23.90
N GLU A 16 -11.66 -3.31 -22.95
CA GLU A 16 -11.81 -1.92 -22.51
C GLU A 16 -13.23 -1.53 -22.08
N LEU A 17 -14.09 -2.51 -21.77
CA LEU A 17 -15.49 -2.32 -21.46
C LEU A 17 -15.88 -3.09 -20.21
N LEU A 18 -16.67 -2.43 -19.36
CA LEU A 18 -17.39 -3.04 -18.24
C LEU A 18 -18.81 -2.48 -18.20
N SER A 19 -19.76 -3.32 -17.84
CA SER A 19 -21.13 -2.88 -17.56
C SER A 19 -21.18 -2.08 -16.27
N LYS A 20 -22.26 -1.33 -16.08
CA LYS A 20 -22.47 -0.55 -14.85
C LYS A 20 -22.41 -1.41 -13.59
N VAL A 21 -23.00 -2.62 -13.61
CA VAL A 21 -23.03 -3.52 -12.46
C VAL A 21 -21.61 -3.98 -12.08
N GLU A 22 -20.76 -4.21 -13.07
CA GLU A 22 -19.37 -4.62 -12.85
C GLU A 22 -18.52 -3.45 -12.31
N LEU A 23 -18.77 -2.23 -12.79
CA LEU A 23 -18.15 -1.02 -12.24
C LEU A 23 -18.57 -0.76 -10.79
N ASP A 24 -19.87 -0.87 -10.48
CA ASP A 24 -20.41 -0.71 -9.12
C ASP A 24 -19.80 -1.77 -8.16
N PHE A 25 -19.57 -3.00 -8.65
CA PHE A 25 -18.88 -4.05 -7.89
C PHE A 25 -17.41 -3.69 -7.60
N LEU A 26 -16.65 -3.25 -8.62
CA LEU A 26 -15.24 -2.85 -8.44
C LEU A 26 -15.09 -1.69 -7.45
N GLU A 27 -16.02 -0.72 -7.49
CA GLU A 27 -16.03 0.38 -6.55
C GLU A 27 -16.27 -0.08 -5.11
N ALA A 28 -17.19 -1.02 -4.90
CA ALA A 28 -17.46 -1.59 -3.57
C ALA A 28 -16.24 -2.33 -2.99
N GLU A 29 -15.59 -3.20 -3.78
CA GLU A 29 -14.38 -3.93 -3.38
C GLU A 29 -13.22 -2.98 -3.02
N LEU A 30 -13.08 -1.90 -3.79
CA LEU A 30 -12.07 -0.88 -3.53
C LEU A 30 -12.32 -0.16 -2.20
N TRP A 31 -13.56 0.22 -1.92
CA TRP A 31 -13.93 0.88 -0.66
C TRP A 31 -13.73 -0.04 0.55
N GLU A 32 -14.11 -1.31 0.45
CA GLU A 32 -13.89 -2.30 1.51
C GLU A 32 -12.39 -2.49 1.78
N THR A 33 -11.58 -2.56 0.73
CA THR A 33 -10.12 -2.62 0.84
C THR A 33 -9.56 -1.39 1.57
N PHE A 34 -10.01 -0.18 1.20
CA PHE A 34 -9.58 1.04 1.88
C PHE A 34 -10.00 1.08 3.34
N GLN A 35 -11.21 0.61 3.67
CA GLN A 35 -11.67 0.52 5.06
C GLN A 35 -10.78 -0.41 5.89
N HIS A 36 -10.48 -1.61 5.38
CA HIS A 36 -9.58 -2.55 6.07
C HIS A 36 -8.16 -1.99 6.25
N ILE A 37 -7.62 -1.26 5.26
CA ILE A 37 -6.36 -0.54 5.41
C ILE A 37 -6.46 0.54 6.49
N GLY A 38 -7.56 1.30 6.53
CA GLY A 38 -7.83 2.31 7.56
C GLY A 38 -7.89 1.72 8.97
N GLU A 39 -8.51 0.55 9.13
CA GLU A 39 -8.59 -0.18 10.40
C GLU A 39 -7.22 -0.71 10.84
N LEU A 40 -6.43 -1.29 9.93
CA LEU A 40 -5.07 -1.74 10.22
C LEU A 40 -4.12 -0.59 10.57
N THR A 41 -4.25 0.55 9.88
CA THR A 41 -3.42 1.74 10.12
C THR A 41 -3.78 2.42 11.44
N SER A 42 -5.07 2.49 11.79
CA SER A 42 -5.53 3.05 13.07
C SER A 42 -5.16 2.18 14.28
N LEU A 43 -5.26 0.85 14.16
CA LEU A 43 -4.80 -0.09 15.21
C LEU A 43 -3.27 -0.12 15.36
N SER A 44 -2.54 0.29 14.34
CA SER A 44 -1.08 0.33 14.35
C SER A 44 -0.52 1.71 14.70
N MET A 45 -1.29 2.61 15.30
CA MET A 45 -0.75 3.89 15.77
C MET A 45 0.21 3.70 16.95
N ALA A 46 1.37 4.34 16.88
CA ALA A 46 2.32 4.39 17.96
C ALA A 46 1.87 5.41 19.04
N PRO A 47 2.16 5.14 20.32
CA PRO A 47 1.99 6.13 21.38
C PRO A 47 2.63 7.48 21.03
N SER A 48 2.00 8.59 21.43
CA SER A 48 2.46 9.95 21.11
C SER A 48 3.88 10.23 21.59
N ASN A 49 4.28 9.68 22.75
CA ASN A 49 5.65 9.81 23.26
C ASN A 49 6.69 9.12 22.36
N ILE A 50 6.33 8.05 21.65
CA ILE A 50 7.22 7.36 20.69
C ILE A 50 7.29 8.17 19.40
N SER A 51 6.13 8.57 18.87
CA SER A 51 6.04 9.38 17.64
C SER A 51 6.87 10.67 17.77
N LYS A 52 6.72 11.40 18.88
CA LYS A 52 7.50 12.62 19.15
C LYS A 52 9.01 12.39 19.26
N ARG A 53 9.44 11.27 19.86
CA ARG A 53 10.87 10.94 19.95
C ARG A 53 11.51 10.66 18.60
N LEU A 54 10.70 10.30 17.61
CA LEU A 54 11.12 10.06 16.22
C LEU A 54 10.85 11.25 15.30
N ASP A 55 10.46 12.42 15.86
CA ASP A 55 10.09 13.62 15.11
C ASP A 55 8.94 13.39 14.10
N LEU A 56 8.00 12.51 14.46
CA LEU A 56 6.80 12.20 13.68
C LEU A 56 5.56 12.86 14.28
N ALA A 57 4.53 13.02 13.46
CA ALA A 57 3.22 13.51 13.89
C ALA A 57 2.61 12.62 14.99
N ASP A 58 1.83 13.22 15.89
CA ASP A 58 1.16 12.49 16.96
C ASP A 58 0.21 11.43 16.39
N GLY A 59 0.37 10.19 16.86
CA GLY A 59 -0.39 9.05 16.34
C GLY A 59 0.14 8.51 15.02
N ALA A 60 1.39 8.77 14.66
CA ALA A 60 2.03 8.12 13.52
C ALA A 60 1.95 6.59 13.66
N SER A 61 1.76 5.89 12.53
CA SER A 61 1.75 4.43 12.54
C SER A 61 3.11 3.86 12.97
N TRP A 62 3.09 2.65 13.51
CA TRP A 62 4.28 1.87 13.82
C TRP A 62 5.12 1.62 12.57
N SER A 63 4.51 1.55 11.38
CA SER A 63 5.23 1.46 10.10
C SER A 63 6.04 2.73 9.81
N LEU A 64 5.49 3.92 10.06
CA LEU A 64 6.23 5.18 9.95
C LEU A 64 7.32 5.28 11.02
N CYS A 65 7.04 4.82 12.24
CA CYS A 65 8.05 4.75 13.31
C CYS A 65 9.21 3.82 12.91
N CYS A 66 8.91 2.66 12.31
CA CYS A 66 9.92 1.74 11.78
C CYS A 66 10.74 2.39 10.67
N ALA A 67 10.10 3.11 9.74
CA ALA A 67 10.80 3.81 8.67
C ALA A 67 11.76 4.88 9.24
N ALA A 68 11.30 5.70 10.19
CA ALA A 68 12.14 6.72 10.84
C ALA A 68 13.34 6.10 11.58
N VAL A 69 13.13 5.00 12.30
CA VAL A 69 14.23 4.26 12.96
C VAL A 69 15.22 3.72 11.93
N LEU A 70 14.75 3.14 10.83
CA LEU A 70 15.61 2.60 9.78
C LEU A 70 16.40 3.69 9.06
N ASP A 71 15.82 4.86 8.83
CA ASP A 71 16.50 5.98 8.18
C ASP A 71 17.64 6.53 9.04
N VAL A 72 17.41 6.66 10.34
CA VAL A 72 18.45 7.08 11.31
C VAL A 72 19.54 6.00 11.49
N ALA A 73 19.13 4.73 11.66
CA ALA A 73 20.06 3.65 11.99
C ALA A 73 20.81 3.08 10.78
N ARG A 74 20.22 3.18 9.58
CA ARG A 74 20.75 2.66 8.33
C ARG A 74 20.36 3.60 7.18
N PRO A 75 20.93 4.82 7.14
CA PRO A 75 20.65 5.77 6.07
C PRO A 75 20.88 5.11 4.71
N LEU A 76 20.01 5.43 3.75
CA LEU A 76 20.09 4.90 2.40
C LEU A 76 21.44 5.29 1.79
N ASP A 77 22.29 4.29 1.55
CA ASP A 77 23.46 4.44 0.70
C ASP A 77 23.07 4.14 -0.77
N ASP A 78 23.83 4.69 -1.70
CA ASP A 78 23.58 4.52 -3.14
C ASP A 78 23.54 3.03 -3.54
N SER A 79 24.24 2.16 -2.81
CA SER A 79 24.26 0.72 -3.02
C SER A 79 22.88 0.09 -2.81
N ARG A 80 22.19 0.43 -1.72
CA ARG A 80 20.85 -0.08 -1.42
C ARG A 80 19.79 0.48 -2.36
N VAL A 81 19.90 1.75 -2.74
CA VAL A 81 19.01 2.37 -3.74
C VAL A 81 19.15 1.64 -5.08
N ASN A 82 20.39 1.45 -5.55
CA ASN A 82 20.67 0.72 -6.79
C ASN A 82 20.17 -0.73 -6.72
N LYS A 83 20.35 -1.41 -5.59
CA LYS A 83 19.88 -2.78 -5.39
C LYS A 83 18.36 -2.87 -5.42
N LEU A 84 17.65 -1.93 -4.79
CA LEU A 84 16.20 -1.87 -4.82
C LEU A 84 15.68 -1.54 -6.23
N SER A 85 16.27 -0.58 -6.92
CA SER A 85 15.93 -0.28 -8.32
C SER A 85 16.15 -1.48 -9.25
N ASN A 86 17.20 -2.28 -9.02
CA ASN A 86 17.45 -3.50 -9.79
C ASN A 86 16.39 -4.57 -9.49
N LEU A 87 16.06 -4.80 -8.21
CA LEU A 87 14.99 -5.73 -7.84
C LEU A 87 13.63 -5.32 -8.42
N ILE A 88 13.30 -4.02 -8.40
CA ILE A 88 12.08 -3.50 -9.02
C ILE A 88 12.11 -3.76 -10.52
N LYS A 89 13.22 -3.52 -11.22
CA LYS A 89 13.33 -3.83 -12.66
C LYS A 89 13.22 -5.32 -12.95
N GLU A 90 13.76 -6.19 -12.09
CA GLU A 90 13.69 -7.65 -12.23
C GLU A 90 12.28 -8.19 -12.04
N HIS A 91 11.46 -7.56 -11.18
CA HIS A 91 10.11 -8.00 -10.85
C HIS A 91 9.00 -7.17 -11.51
N SER A 92 9.35 -6.01 -12.08
CA SER A 92 8.51 -5.27 -13.03
C SER A 92 8.68 -5.93 -14.39
N ILE A 93 8.10 -7.12 -14.52
CA ILE A 93 8.07 -7.90 -15.75
C ILE A 93 7.26 -7.12 -16.80
N GLN A 94 7.85 -6.96 -17.99
CA GLN A 94 7.18 -6.51 -19.22
C GLN A 94 6.07 -7.47 -19.64
#